data_AF-A0A1C6UP02-F1
#
_entry.id   AF-A0A1C6UP02-F1
#
_cell.length_a   1.000
_cell.length_b   1.000
_cell.length_c   1.000
_cell.angle_alpha   90.00
_cell.angle_beta   90.00
_cell.angle_gamma   90.00
#
_symmetry.space_group_name_H-M   'P 1'
#
loop_
_entity.id
_entity.type
_entity.pdbx_description
1 polymer ?
#
loop_
_entity_poly.entity_id
_entity_poly.type
_entity_poly.pdbx_seq_one_letter_code
_entity_poly.pdbx_strand_id
1 'polypeptide(L)'
;MNEVDELRRAMRATEHADRTGLDLAGIMREGRRVRRRRRVAGTGAVAAVVAVVLIGVGGAVARTRPAEPPGPGGTAPAAASTATARPSPTPTPGPTGPPVRPVGAVVGSGIRYGADERVFYLVPVDVPELPGVTLGLVAGRRSPTGELTTDYLVNDVEGSDRRPGFHQIGYDQQRVPTDAPVPTFGYFVGPAARIVGTVDGRHVEARLARWSEDPRLVIFWFDPGVLAPGTPLDGIVARDARGRKL
;
A
#
# COMPACT_ATOMS: atom_id res chain seq x y z
N MET A 1 -17.51 -8.66 -53.45
CA MET A 1 -17.79 -8.17 -52.08
C MET A 1 -16.82 -7.02 -51.84
N ASN A 2 -17.29 -5.84 -51.45
CA ASN A 2 -16.49 -4.61 -51.48
C ASN A 2 -15.85 -4.33 -50.10
N GLU A 3 -14.63 -3.80 -50.04
CA GLU A 3 -13.87 -3.57 -48.79
C GLU A 3 -14.61 -2.65 -47.81
N VAL A 4 -15.44 -1.75 -48.34
CA VAL A 4 -16.30 -0.86 -47.55
C VAL A 4 -17.38 -1.63 -46.79
N ASP A 5 -17.87 -2.75 -47.33
CA ASP A 5 -18.86 -3.60 -46.67
C ASP A 5 -18.22 -4.45 -45.57
N GLU A 6 -16.97 -4.86 -45.75
CA GLU A 6 -16.21 -5.58 -44.74
C GLU A 6 -15.87 -4.69 -43.55
N LEU A 7 -15.43 -3.44 -43.80
CA LEU A 7 -15.21 -2.45 -42.76
C LEU A 7 -16.51 -2.12 -42.00
N ARG A 8 -17.63 -1.96 -42.71
CA ARG A 8 -18.95 -1.69 -42.10
C ARG A 8 -19.47 -2.90 -41.29
N ARG A 9 -19.08 -4.11 -41.66
CA ARG A 9 -19.40 -5.34 -40.91
C ARG A 9 -18.53 -5.50 -39.67
N ALA A 10 -17.23 -5.20 -39.76
CA ALA A 10 -16.31 -5.20 -38.63
C ALA A 10 -16.70 -4.16 -37.58
N MET A 11 -17.07 -2.94 -37.99
CA MET A 11 -17.53 -1.90 -37.07
C MET A 11 -18.85 -2.25 -36.36
N ARG A 12 -19.78 -2.94 -37.02
CA ARG A 12 -21.03 -3.40 -36.37
C ARG A 12 -20.82 -4.58 -35.42
N ALA A 13 -19.79 -5.39 -35.65
CA ALA A 13 -19.46 -6.54 -34.79
C ALA A 13 -18.86 -6.08 -33.45
N THR A 14 -18.01 -5.06 -33.45
CA THR A 14 -17.45 -4.47 -32.22
C THR A 14 -18.51 -3.72 -31.41
N GLU A 15 -19.46 -3.04 -32.06
CA GLU A 15 -20.56 -2.35 -31.39
C GLU A 15 -21.57 -3.31 -30.72
N HIS A 16 -21.66 -4.57 -31.16
CA HIS A 16 -22.46 -5.61 -30.50
C HIS A 16 -21.73 -6.25 -29.31
N ALA A 17 -20.41 -6.32 -29.32
CA ALA A 17 -19.62 -6.86 -28.20
C ALA A 17 -19.65 -5.94 -26.98
N ASP A 18 -19.71 -4.61 -27.18
CA ASP A 18 -19.82 -3.63 -26.09
C ASP A 18 -21.25 -3.52 -25.50
N ARG A 19 -22.27 -4.09 -26.16
CA ARG A 19 -23.67 -4.07 -25.69
C ARG A 19 -24.06 -5.25 -24.79
N THR A 20 -23.20 -6.25 -24.63
CA THR A 20 -23.34 -7.23 -23.54
C THR A 20 -22.93 -6.56 -22.23
N GLY A 21 -23.87 -5.79 -21.69
CA GLY A 21 -23.70 -5.00 -20.49
C GLY A 21 -23.13 -5.83 -19.35
N LEU A 22 -22.15 -5.25 -18.65
CA LEU A 22 -21.63 -5.71 -17.37
C LEU A 22 -22.80 -6.27 -16.53
N ASP A 23 -22.71 -7.55 -16.15
CA ASP A 23 -23.70 -8.22 -15.30
C ASP A 23 -23.62 -7.64 -13.88
N LEU A 24 -24.21 -6.45 -13.74
CA LEU A 24 -24.35 -5.70 -12.50
C LEU A 24 -25.12 -6.53 -11.47
N ALA A 25 -26.04 -7.39 -11.91
CA ALA A 25 -26.78 -8.28 -11.01
C ALA A 25 -25.86 -9.36 -10.42
N GLY A 26 -25.00 -9.97 -11.23
CA GLY A 26 -23.95 -10.90 -10.80
C GLY A 26 -22.95 -10.25 -9.85
N ILE A 27 -22.45 -9.07 -10.20
CA ILE A 27 -21.50 -8.30 -9.38
C ILE A 27 -22.14 -7.88 -8.04
N MET A 28 -23.39 -7.40 -8.05
CA MET A 28 -24.11 -7.03 -6.82
C MET A 28 -24.49 -8.26 -5.99
N ARG A 29 -24.69 -9.44 -6.59
CA ARG A 29 -24.96 -10.69 -5.87
C ARG A 29 -23.70 -11.18 -5.14
N GLU A 30 -22.54 -11.14 -5.80
CA GLU A 30 -21.26 -11.49 -5.16
C GLU A 30 -20.89 -10.48 -4.06
N GLY A 31 -21.07 -9.18 -4.33
CA GLY A 31 -20.87 -8.12 -3.32
C GLY A 31 -21.79 -8.22 -2.11
N ARG A 32 -23.03 -8.70 -2.27
CA ARG A 32 -23.98 -8.94 -1.15
C ARG A 32 -23.61 -10.15 -0.31
N ARG A 33 -23.07 -11.22 -0.92
CA ARG A 33 -22.61 -12.43 -0.22
C ARG A 33 -21.42 -12.13 0.70
N VAL A 34 -20.47 -11.30 0.25
CA VAL A 34 -19.34 -10.83 1.05
C VAL A 34 -19.81 -9.98 2.24
N ARG A 35 -20.79 -9.09 2.06
CA ARG A 35 -21.35 -8.28 3.15
C ARG A 35 -22.16 -9.08 4.16
N ARG A 36 -22.90 -10.11 3.73
CA ARG A 36 -23.63 -10.99 4.66
C ARG A 36 -22.68 -11.80 5.53
N ARG A 37 -21.57 -12.30 5.00
CA ARG A 37 -20.53 -12.97 5.82
C ARG A 37 -19.92 -12.05 6.87
N ARG A 38 -19.75 -10.76 6.56
CA ARG A 38 -19.26 -9.76 7.52
C ARG A 38 -20.27 -9.38 8.61
N ARG A 39 -21.58 -9.59 8.42
CA ARG A 39 -22.61 -9.23 9.42
C ARG A 39 -23.00 -10.36 10.37
N VAL A 40 -22.69 -11.62 10.05
CA VAL A 40 -23.02 -12.77 10.92
C VAL A 40 -21.94 -13.01 12.00
N ALA A 41 -20.77 -12.36 11.91
CA ALA A 41 -19.73 -12.38 12.94
C ALA A 41 -19.77 -11.15 13.89
N GLY A 42 -20.87 -10.39 13.88
CA GLY A 42 -20.97 -9.09 14.57
C GLY A 42 -22.22 -8.92 15.44
N THR A 43 -22.69 -9.97 16.10
CA THR A 43 -23.72 -9.87 17.16
C THR A 43 -23.23 -10.57 18.41
N GLY A 44 -22.57 -9.81 19.27
CA GLY A 44 -22.12 -10.27 20.58
C GLY A 44 -21.56 -9.13 21.42
N ALA A 45 -22.45 -8.42 22.11
CA ALA A 45 -22.30 -7.84 23.45
C ALA A 45 -22.93 -6.43 23.57
N VAL A 46 -24.09 -6.43 24.22
CA VAL A 46 -24.68 -5.29 24.92
C VAL A 46 -23.87 -5.06 26.20
N ALA A 47 -23.50 -3.81 26.51
CA ALA A 47 -23.84 -3.12 27.76
C ALA A 47 -23.03 -1.83 27.93
N ALA A 48 -23.74 -0.75 28.24
CA ALA A 48 -23.26 0.60 28.47
C ALA A 48 -22.64 0.79 29.87
N VAL A 49 -21.67 1.70 30.00
CA VAL A 49 -21.61 2.67 31.10
C VAL A 49 -21.09 4.01 30.55
N VAL A 50 -21.86 5.06 30.80
CA VAL A 50 -21.62 6.48 30.53
C VAL A 50 -20.97 7.13 31.76
N ALA A 51 -20.09 8.12 31.51
CA ALA A 51 -19.91 9.41 32.25
C ALA A 51 -18.42 9.77 32.47
N VAL A 52 -17.93 11.02 32.51
CA VAL A 52 -18.33 12.38 32.10
C VAL A 52 -17.11 13.27 32.42
N VAL A 53 -16.56 13.95 31.38
CA VAL A 53 -16.21 15.39 31.27
C VAL A 53 -15.19 16.09 32.20
N LEU A 54 -14.47 17.05 31.59
CA LEU A 54 -13.94 18.38 32.05
C LEU A 54 -12.39 18.45 32.04
N ILE A 55 -11.65 19.50 31.61
CA ILE A 55 -11.83 20.89 31.12
C ILE A 55 -10.47 21.37 30.53
N GLY A 56 -10.48 22.37 29.62
CA GLY A 56 -9.41 23.40 29.49
C GLY A 56 -8.81 23.51 28.08
N VAL A 57 -9.22 24.39 27.17
CA VAL A 57 -9.18 25.88 27.07
C VAL A 57 -7.76 26.46 26.93
N GLY A 58 -7.53 27.13 25.79
CA GLY A 58 -6.49 28.15 25.55
C GLY A 58 -5.48 27.72 24.48
N GLY A 59 -5.19 28.46 23.41
CA GLY A 59 -5.60 29.79 22.97
C GLY A 59 -4.99 30.02 21.57
N ALA A 60 -5.67 30.82 20.74
CA ALA A 60 -5.23 31.19 19.42
C ALA A 60 -4.14 32.27 19.48
N VAL A 61 -3.10 32.17 18.63
CA VAL A 61 -2.40 33.34 18.08
C VAL A 61 -2.03 33.06 16.63
N ALA A 62 -2.66 33.81 15.74
CA ALA A 62 -2.28 33.97 14.35
C ALA A 62 -1.07 34.91 14.24
N ARG A 63 -0.15 34.65 13.30
CA ARG A 63 0.63 35.70 12.63
C ARG A 63 0.76 35.41 11.14
N THR A 64 0.35 36.41 10.38
CA THR A 64 0.31 36.53 8.93
C THR A 64 1.59 37.21 8.38
N ARG A 65 2.18 36.60 7.33
CA ARG A 65 2.76 37.19 6.07
C ARG A 65 3.84 38.31 6.17
N PRO A 66 4.70 38.58 5.14
CA PRO A 66 4.42 38.52 3.70
C PRO A 66 5.56 38.02 2.77
N ALA A 67 5.20 37.96 1.47
CA ALA A 67 5.95 37.53 0.29
C ALA A 67 6.72 38.68 -0.41
N GLU A 68 7.77 38.36 -1.19
CA GLU A 68 8.14 38.91 -2.53
C GLU A 68 9.54 38.40 -3.00
N PRO A 69 9.99 38.52 -4.29
CA PRO A 69 9.56 37.74 -5.46
C PRO A 69 10.78 37.30 -6.36
N PRO A 70 10.74 37.17 -7.72
CA PRO A 70 11.31 36.01 -8.42
C PRO A 70 12.61 36.33 -9.22
N GLY A 71 13.34 35.27 -9.60
CA GLY A 71 14.47 35.37 -10.53
C GLY A 71 14.56 34.15 -11.46
N PRO A 72 15.07 34.29 -12.69
CA PRO A 72 14.57 33.59 -13.87
C PRO A 72 15.52 32.51 -14.44
N GLY A 73 14.94 31.62 -15.24
CA GLY A 73 15.57 31.10 -16.47
C GLY A 73 16.35 29.78 -16.36
N GLY A 74 15.81 28.74 -17.01
CA GLY A 74 16.53 27.47 -17.22
C GLY A 74 15.65 26.37 -17.81
N THR A 75 15.17 26.56 -19.03
CA THR A 75 14.48 25.55 -19.85
C THR A 75 15.38 24.35 -20.14
N ALA A 76 14.92 23.15 -19.78
CA ALA A 76 15.29 21.91 -20.46
C ALA A 76 14.08 20.95 -20.43
N PRO A 77 13.74 20.26 -21.54
CA PRO A 77 12.55 19.43 -21.61
C PRO A 77 12.77 18.15 -20.80
N ALA A 78 12.17 18.08 -19.61
CA ALA A 78 12.06 16.84 -18.87
C ALA A 78 11.04 15.95 -19.58
N ALA A 79 11.52 14.88 -20.22
CA ALA A 79 10.69 13.78 -20.67
C ALA A 79 10.03 13.15 -19.42
N ALA A 80 8.79 13.57 -19.14
CA ALA A 80 7.95 12.94 -18.14
C ALA A 80 7.57 11.54 -18.66
N SER A 81 8.27 10.51 -18.21
CA SER A 81 7.74 9.15 -18.29
C SER A 81 6.61 9.04 -17.28
N THR A 82 5.38 9.24 -17.74
CA THR A 82 4.15 8.85 -17.06
C THR A 82 4.17 7.34 -16.88
N ALA A 83 4.71 6.87 -15.77
CA ALA A 83 4.41 5.53 -15.29
C ALA A 83 2.97 5.56 -14.79
N THR A 84 2.06 5.00 -15.58
CA THR A 84 0.68 4.74 -15.16
C THR A 84 0.71 4.00 -13.84
N ALA A 85 0.28 4.65 -12.76
CA ALA A 85 0.14 4.03 -11.46
C ALA A 85 -0.82 2.86 -11.60
N ARG A 86 -0.29 1.64 -11.51
CA ARG A 86 -1.10 0.44 -11.40
C ARG A 86 -1.91 0.53 -10.10
N PRO A 87 -3.21 0.17 -10.10
CA PRO A 87 -4.00 0.19 -8.88
C PRO A 87 -3.35 -0.73 -7.82
N SER A 88 -2.93 -0.14 -6.69
CA SER A 88 -2.55 -0.90 -5.50
C SER A 88 -3.80 -1.62 -4.98
N PRO A 89 -3.76 -2.95 -4.78
CA PRO A 89 -4.91 -3.64 -4.22
C PRO A 89 -5.18 -3.18 -2.79
N THR A 90 -6.44 -3.29 -2.37
CA THR A 90 -6.86 -2.98 -1.02
C THR A 90 -6.26 -4.01 -0.05
N PRO A 91 -5.50 -3.58 0.97
CA PRO A 91 -4.97 -4.49 1.97
C PRO A 91 -6.12 -5.20 2.71
N THR A 92 -5.92 -6.48 3.00
CA THR A 92 -6.89 -7.27 3.79
C THR A 92 -6.46 -7.27 5.24
N PRO A 93 -7.37 -7.02 6.22
CA PRO A 93 -7.08 -7.22 7.64
C PRO A 93 -6.51 -8.62 7.86
N GLY A 94 -5.50 -8.75 8.73
CA GLY A 94 -4.81 -10.02 8.98
C GLY A 94 -5.78 -11.19 9.25
N PRO A 95 -5.44 -12.42 8.80
CA PRO A 95 -6.28 -13.59 9.02
C PRO A 95 -6.42 -13.88 10.52
N THR A 96 -7.63 -14.25 10.97
CA THR A 96 -7.93 -14.72 12.33
C THR A 96 -7.58 -16.21 12.52
N GLY A 97 -6.55 -16.68 11.82
CA GLY A 97 -6.09 -18.07 11.80
C GLY A 97 -4.92 -18.32 12.77
N PRO A 98 -4.35 -19.55 12.81
CA PRO A 98 -3.16 -19.84 13.60
C PRO A 98 -2.02 -18.85 13.24
N PRO A 99 -1.14 -18.51 14.20
CA PRO A 99 -0.13 -17.49 14.01
C PRO A 99 0.80 -17.86 12.85
N VAL A 100 0.81 -17.02 11.82
CA VAL A 100 1.64 -17.23 10.64
C VAL A 100 3.10 -16.98 11.02
N ARG A 101 3.94 -18.02 10.89
CA ARG A 101 5.36 -17.94 11.27
C ARG A 101 6.14 -17.13 10.23
N PRO A 102 6.94 -16.13 10.66
CA PRO A 102 7.84 -15.41 9.76
C PRO A 102 8.84 -16.34 9.06
N VAL A 103 9.13 -16.04 7.80
CA VAL A 103 10.26 -16.63 7.06
C VAL A 103 11.43 -15.67 7.17
N GLY A 104 12.49 -16.12 7.85
CA GLY A 104 13.66 -15.31 8.14
C GLY A 104 13.45 -14.30 9.27
N ALA A 105 14.29 -13.26 9.27
CA ALA A 105 14.33 -12.25 10.33
C ALA A 105 13.12 -11.31 10.27
N VAL A 106 12.61 -10.96 11.46
CA VAL A 106 11.60 -9.92 11.62
C VAL A 106 12.28 -8.56 11.80
N VAL A 107 12.03 -7.65 10.86
CA VAL A 107 12.66 -6.32 10.78
C VAL A 107 11.96 -5.35 11.74
N GLY A 108 12.73 -4.82 12.69
CA GLY A 108 12.30 -3.68 13.52
C GLY A 108 12.29 -2.40 12.71
N SER A 109 11.18 -1.65 12.76
CA SER A 109 11.09 -0.36 12.06
C SER A 109 11.55 0.81 12.90
N GLY A 110 11.66 0.64 14.22
CA GLY A 110 11.86 1.70 15.20
C GLY A 110 10.62 2.55 15.51
N ILE A 111 9.52 2.38 14.76
CA ILE A 111 8.27 3.11 14.98
C ILE A 111 7.51 2.46 16.15
N ARG A 112 7.10 3.26 17.14
CA ARG A 112 6.43 2.79 18.36
C ARG A 112 4.98 3.27 18.44
N TYR A 113 4.11 2.38 18.91
CA TYR A 113 2.70 2.65 19.22
C TYR A 113 2.42 2.17 20.65
N GLY A 114 2.51 3.08 21.61
CA GLY A 114 2.59 2.71 23.02
C GLY A 114 3.83 1.87 23.30
N ALA A 115 3.65 0.68 23.87
CA ALA A 115 4.74 -0.24 24.16
C ALA A 115 5.19 -1.07 22.95
N ASP A 116 4.31 -1.21 21.95
CA ASP A 116 4.52 -2.04 20.78
C ASP A 116 5.41 -1.34 19.75
N GLU A 117 6.20 -2.13 19.02
CA GLU A 117 6.98 -1.68 17.86
C GLU A 117 6.33 -2.16 16.56
N ARG A 118 6.19 -1.28 15.57
CA ARG A 118 5.88 -1.69 14.20
C ARG A 118 7.04 -2.51 13.64
N VAL A 119 6.71 -3.67 13.08
CA VAL A 119 7.69 -4.57 12.45
C VAL A 119 7.23 -4.99 11.06
N PHE A 120 8.20 -5.40 10.24
CA PHE A 120 7.96 -5.95 8.93
C PHE A 120 8.59 -7.34 8.81
N TYR A 121 7.85 -8.27 8.23
CA TYR A 121 8.36 -9.62 8.01
C TYR A 121 7.64 -10.30 6.86
N LEU A 122 8.31 -11.27 6.24
CA LEU A 122 7.72 -12.08 5.19
C LEU A 122 7.12 -13.35 5.81
N VAL A 123 6.02 -13.80 5.22
CA VAL A 123 5.32 -15.04 5.58
C VAL A 123 5.06 -15.87 4.33
N PRO A 124 4.95 -17.20 4.43
CA PRO A 124 4.49 -17.98 3.30
C PRO A 124 3.03 -17.65 3.01
N VAL A 125 2.67 -17.55 1.74
CA VAL A 125 1.28 -17.50 1.28
C VAL A 125 1.09 -18.57 0.22
N ASP A 126 -0.14 -19.08 0.13
CA ASP A 126 -0.57 -19.96 -0.95
C ASP A 126 -1.70 -19.25 -1.69
N VAL A 127 -1.45 -18.94 -2.96
CA VAL A 127 -2.42 -18.31 -3.85
C VAL A 127 -2.63 -19.29 -5.01
N PRO A 128 -3.65 -20.16 -4.95
CA PRO A 128 -3.81 -21.25 -5.91
C PRO A 128 -3.80 -20.82 -7.38
N GLU A 129 -4.39 -19.66 -7.68
CA GLU A 129 -4.44 -19.10 -9.03
C GLU A 129 -3.12 -18.46 -9.48
N LEU A 130 -2.19 -18.23 -8.54
CA LEU A 130 -0.91 -17.55 -8.75
C LEU A 130 0.22 -18.30 -8.02
N PRO A 131 0.63 -19.49 -8.51
CA PRO A 131 1.64 -20.32 -7.83
C PRO A 131 3.03 -19.68 -7.77
N GLY A 132 3.28 -18.59 -8.52
CA GLY A 132 4.49 -17.76 -8.41
C GLY A 132 4.49 -16.80 -7.22
N VAL A 133 3.36 -16.65 -6.52
CA VAL A 133 3.19 -15.85 -5.32
C VAL A 133 3.15 -16.77 -4.10
N THR A 134 4.30 -16.87 -3.46
CA THR A 134 4.64 -17.72 -2.33
C THR A 134 4.93 -16.92 -1.05
N LEU A 135 5.13 -15.61 -1.17
CA LEU A 135 5.41 -14.70 -0.07
C LEU A 135 4.38 -13.58 0.07
N GLY A 136 4.03 -13.29 1.31
CA GLY A 136 3.34 -12.07 1.72
C GLY A 136 4.22 -11.24 2.64
N LEU A 137 4.21 -9.93 2.46
CA LEU A 137 4.82 -8.96 3.37
C LEU A 137 3.78 -8.53 4.42
N VAL A 138 4.15 -8.69 5.68
CA VAL A 138 3.35 -8.29 6.83
C VAL A 138 3.87 -6.98 7.40
N ALA A 139 2.96 -6.04 7.66
CA ALA A 139 3.15 -4.99 8.64
C ALA A 139 2.44 -5.41 9.93
N GLY A 140 3.23 -5.74 10.95
CA GLY A 140 2.75 -6.24 12.23
C GLY A 140 3.24 -5.39 13.40
N ARG A 141 2.87 -5.78 14.63
CA ARG A 141 3.41 -5.20 15.85
C ARG A 141 4.18 -6.26 16.62
N ARG A 142 5.21 -5.83 17.33
CA ARG A 142 5.97 -6.62 18.29
C ARG A 142 5.79 -6.01 19.67
N SER A 143 5.26 -6.79 20.60
CA SER A 143 5.13 -6.38 22.00
C SER A 143 6.51 -6.37 22.71
N PRO A 144 6.63 -5.78 23.91
CA PRO A 144 7.86 -5.88 24.71
C PRO A 144 8.27 -7.31 25.08
N THR A 145 7.32 -8.25 25.11
CA THR A 145 7.58 -9.68 25.35
C THR A 145 8.02 -10.43 24.09
N GLY A 146 8.04 -9.76 22.94
CA GLY A 146 8.43 -10.34 21.64
C GLY A 146 7.27 -10.98 20.87
N GLU A 147 6.04 -10.90 21.38
CA GLU A 147 4.85 -11.42 20.69
C GLU A 147 4.56 -10.62 19.42
N LEU A 148 4.21 -11.32 18.33
CA LEU A 148 3.91 -10.70 17.04
C LEU A 148 2.41 -10.71 16.77
N THR A 149 1.86 -9.55 16.42
CA THR A 149 0.50 -9.45 15.88
C THR A 149 0.53 -8.99 14.43
N THR A 150 -0.23 -9.65 13.57
CA THR A 150 -0.40 -9.25 12.16
C THR A 150 -1.50 -8.20 12.08
N ASP A 151 -1.16 -6.98 11.68
CA ASP A 151 -2.17 -5.95 11.42
C ASP A 151 -2.56 -5.97 9.94
N TYR A 152 -1.56 -6.02 9.03
CA TYR A 152 -1.75 -5.97 7.58
C TYR A 152 -0.86 -7.00 6.88
N LEU A 153 -1.42 -7.66 5.85
CA LEU A 153 -0.69 -8.56 4.96
C LEU A 153 -0.92 -8.11 3.51
N VAL A 154 0.16 -7.97 2.75
CA VAL A 154 0.14 -7.67 1.31
C VAL A 154 0.95 -8.73 0.56
N ASN A 155 0.46 -9.19 -0.57
CA ASN A 155 1.12 -10.18 -1.43
C ASN A 155 0.81 -9.86 -2.87
N ASP A 156 1.73 -10.18 -3.78
CA ASP A 156 1.51 -9.96 -5.20
C ASP A 156 0.21 -10.61 -5.72
N VAL A 157 -0.37 -9.97 -6.74
CA VAL A 157 -1.62 -10.41 -7.38
C VAL A 157 -1.42 -10.84 -8.82
N GLU A 158 -0.17 -10.96 -9.25
CA GLU A 158 0.21 -11.52 -10.54
C GLU A 158 1.69 -11.89 -10.55
N GLY A 159 2.09 -12.68 -11.55
CA GLY A 159 3.48 -13.03 -11.80
C GLY A 159 4.13 -13.78 -10.63
N SER A 160 5.42 -13.53 -10.45
CA SER A 160 6.19 -14.07 -9.32
C SER A 160 6.52 -12.99 -8.31
N ASP A 161 6.44 -13.33 -7.01
CA ASP A 161 6.86 -12.46 -5.91
C ASP A 161 8.37 -12.14 -5.88
N ARG A 162 9.17 -12.82 -6.72
CA ARG A 162 10.63 -12.61 -6.88
C ARG A 162 11.04 -11.96 -8.19
N ARG A 163 10.11 -11.48 -9.02
CA ARG A 163 10.48 -10.75 -10.25
C ARG A 163 11.26 -9.47 -9.89
N PRO A 164 12.20 -8.98 -10.70
CA PRO A 164 12.86 -7.70 -10.40
C PRO A 164 11.87 -6.53 -10.35
N GLY A 165 12.11 -5.57 -9.45
CA GLY A 165 11.35 -4.32 -9.36
C GLY A 165 10.57 -4.13 -8.07
N PHE A 166 9.64 -3.19 -8.09
CA PHE A 166 8.75 -2.91 -6.95
C PHE A 166 7.64 -3.95 -6.86
N HIS A 167 7.42 -4.40 -5.64
CA HIS A 167 6.29 -5.24 -5.27
C HIS A 167 5.47 -4.52 -4.21
N GLN A 168 4.19 -4.89 -4.20
CA GLN A 168 3.08 -4.30 -3.45
C GLN A 168 3.44 -3.21 -2.44
N ILE A 169 2.93 -2.02 -2.70
CA ILE A 169 3.03 -0.88 -1.80
C ILE A 169 1.75 -0.84 -0.95
N GLY A 170 1.86 -1.30 0.28
CA GLY A 170 0.82 -1.19 1.30
C GLY A 170 0.87 0.16 2.00
N TYR A 171 -0.29 0.66 2.43
CA TYR A 171 -0.42 1.85 3.27
C TYR A 171 -1.78 1.81 3.98
N ASP A 172 -1.95 2.60 5.03
CA ASP A 172 -3.25 2.75 5.68
C ASP A 172 -4.24 3.45 4.75
N GLN A 173 -5.27 2.72 4.29
CA GLN A 173 -6.37 3.26 3.48
C GLN A 173 -7.55 3.72 4.36
N GLN A 174 -7.47 3.55 5.68
CA GLN A 174 -8.58 3.87 6.57
C GLN A 174 -8.73 5.39 6.71
N ARG A 175 -9.95 5.88 6.48
CA ARG A 175 -10.31 7.30 6.67
C ARG A 175 -10.49 7.69 8.12
N VAL A 176 -10.50 6.70 9.03
CA VAL A 176 -10.61 6.92 10.47
C VAL A 176 -9.22 6.74 11.07
N PRO A 177 -8.71 7.72 11.84
CA PRO A 177 -7.44 7.56 12.54
C PRO A 177 -7.42 6.29 13.37
N THR A 178 -6.37 5.49 13.22
CA THR A 178 -6.09 4.35 14.07
C THR A 178 -5.04 4.72 15.11
N ASP A 179 -5.03 4.04 16.25
CA ASP A 179 -4.02 4.26 17.30
C ASP A 179 -2.62 3.74 16.89
N ALA A 180 -2.55 2.96 15.80
CA ALA A 180 -1.32 2.34 15.30
C ALA A 180 -1.25 2.39 13.76
N PRO A 181 -1.20 3.58 13.16
CA PRO A 181 -1.27 3.74 11.71
C PRO A 181 -0.14 2.99 11.00
N VAL A 182 -0.40 2.55 9.77
CA VAL A 182 0.60 1.82 8.99
C VAL A 182 1.28 2.77 8.02
N PRO A 183 2.62 2.94 8.10
CA PRO A 183 3.35 3.76 7.13
C PRO A 183 3.16 3.18 5.73
N THR A 184 3.45 3.97 4.70
CA THR A 184 3.61 3.41 3.36
C THR A 184 4.83 2.46 3.36
N PHE A 185 4.64 1.22 2.93
CA PHE A 185 5.64 0.15 2.99
C PHE A 185 5.53 -0.78 1.78
N GLY A 186 6.57 -1.55 1.53
CA GLY A 186 6.60 -2.55 0.45
C GLY A 186 7.93 -3.28 0.41
N TYR A 187 8.18 -3.99 -0.69
CA TYR A 187 9.51 -4.54 -0.94
C TYR A 187 9.93 -4.36 -2.40
N PHE A 188 11.24 -4.34 -2.61
CA PHE A 188 11.87 -4.23 -3.93
C PHE A 188 12.81 -5.42 -4.14
N VAL A 189 12.77 -6.03 -5.32
CA VAL A 189 13.70 -7.10 -5.69
C VAL A 189 14.75 -6.54 -6.64
N GLY A 190 15.97 -6.40 -6.14
CA GLY A 190 17.14 -5.94 -6.90
C GLY A 190 18.17 -5.21 -6.03
N PRO A 191 19.21 -4.61 -6.63
CA PRO A 191 20.33 -4.01 -5.92
C PRO A 191 20.02 -2.58 -5.42
N ALA A 192 18.80 -2.35 -4.89
CA ALA A 192 18.43 -1.05 -4.36
C ALA A 192 19.35 -0.69 -3.18
N ALA A 193 19.95 0.50 -3.28
CA ALA A 193 20.66 1.16 -2.19
C ALA A 193 19.84 2.31 -1.60
N ARG A 194 18.92 2.88 -2.39
CA ARG A 194 18.00 3.94 -1.99
C ARG A 194 16.64 3.74 -2.64
N ILE A 195 15.58 4.08 -1.92
CA ILE A 195 14.23 4.17 -2.47
C ILE A 195 13.68 5.54 -2.10
N VAL A 196 13.20 6.27 -3.11
CA VAL A 196 12.73 7.65 -2.99
C VAL A 196 11.30 7.71 -3.48
N GLY A 197 10.40 8.18 -2.62
CA GLY A 197 9.03 8.54 -2.97
C GLY A 197 8.92 10.02 -3.34
N THR A 198 7.94 10.36 -4.16
CA THR A 198 7.56 11.74 -4.46
C THR A 198 6.18 12.03 -3.88
N VAL A 199 6.01 13.14 -3.20
CA VAL A 199 4.74 13.63 -2.66
C VAL A 199 4.69 15.15 -2.79
N ASP A 200 3.66 15.68 -3.45
CA ASP A 200 3.48 17.11 -3.72
C ASP A 200 4.75 17.76 -4.33
N GLY A 201 5.43 17.03 -5.21
CA GLY A 201 6.69 17.45 -5.85
C GLY A 201 7.94 17.38 -4.95
N ARG A 202 7.81 16.97 -3.68
CA ARG A 202 8.92 16.77 -2.75
C ARG A 202 9.39 15.32 -2.74
N HIS A 203 10.70 15.10 -2.66
CA HIS A 203 11.28 13.78 -2.46
C HIS A 203 11.34 13.39 -0.99
N VAL A 204 10.92 12.17 -0.67
CA VAL A 204 11.03 11.54 0.65
C VAL A 204 11.79 10.22 0.51
N GLU A 205 12.71 9.94 1.43
CA GLU A 205 13.53 8.73 1.39
C GLU A 205 12.94 7.65 2.30
N ALA A 206 12.89 6.41 1.81
CA ALA A 206 12.45 5.27 2.58
C ALA A 206 13.60 4.72 3.45
N ARG A 207 13.25 4.17 4.60
CA ARG A 207 14.11 3.24 5.35
C ARG A 207 14.15 1.91 4.61
N LEU A 208 15.31 1.25 4.64
CA LEU A 208 15.54 -0.01 3.94
C LEU A 208 16.06 -1.08 4.90
N ALA A 209 15.63 -2.32 4.70
CA ALA A 209 16.20 -3.51 5.32
C ALA A 209 16.32 -4.62 4.29
N ARG A 210 17.50 -5.23 4.19
CA ARG A 210 17.68 -6.45 3.38
C ARG A 210 17.08 -7.62 4.14
N TRP A 211 16.30 -8.44 3.44
CA TRP A 211 15.75 -9.65 4.02
C TRP A 211 16.84 -10.70 4.23
N SER A 212 16.72 -11.49 5.30
CA SER A 212 17.76 -12.43 5.73
C SER A 212 17.96 -13.60 4.77
N GLU A 213 16.90 -14.04 4.08
CA GLU A 213 16.96 -15.23 3.22
C GLU A 213 17.39 -14.90 1.77
N ASP A 214 17.12 -13.68 1.29
CA ASP A 214 17.61 -13.18 0.00
C ASP A 214 17.92 -11.68 0.12
N PRO A 215 19.20 -11.28 0.15
CA PRO A 215 19.57 -9.87 0.32
C PRO A 215 19.23 -9.00 -0.90
N ARG A 216 18.78 -9.58 -2.02
CA ARG A 216 18.22 -8.83 -3.15
C ARG A 216 16.79 -8.38 -2.88
N LEU A 217 16.08 -9.00 -1.94
CA LEU A 217 14.79 -8.53 -1.48
C LEU A 217 15.00 -7.48 -0.38
N VAL A 218 14.62 -6.25 -0.69
CA VAL A 218 14.76 -5.10 0.20
C VAL A 218 13.37 -4.69 0.67
N ILE A 219 13.08 -4.87 1.95
CA ILE A 219 11.90 -4.32 2.60
C ILE A 219 12.12 -2.82 2.78
N PHE A 220 11.11 -2.01 2.48
CA PHE A 220 11.17 -0.57 2.67
C PHE A 220 9.92 -0.02 3.34
N TRP A 221 10.09 1.09 4.05
CA TRP A 221 8.98 1.86 4.63
C TRP A 221 9.34 3.35 4.72
N PHE A 222 8.34 4.20 4.62
CA PHE A 222 8.51 5.64 4.83
C PHE A 222 8.25 5.98 6.30
N ASP A 223 9.12 6.81 6.88
CA ASP A 223 8.99 7.26 8.27
C ASP A 223 7.71 8.09 8.43
N PRO A 224 6.78 7.74 9.35
CA PRO A 224 5.56 8.51 9.61
C PRO A 224 5.82 9.97 9.98
N GLY A 225 6.99 10.29 10.55
CA GLY A 225 7.39 11.66 10.84
C GLY A 225 7.75 12.50 9.61
N VAL A 226 7.97 11.85 8.45
CA VAL A 226 8.36 12.48 7.18
C VAL A 226 7.23 12.40 6.14
N LEU A 227 6.49 11.30 6.13
CA LEU A 227 5.32 11.04 5.29
C LEU A 227 4.18 10.54 6.17
N ALA A 228 3.14 11.36 6.32
CA ALA A 228 1.98 10.99 7.12
C ALA A 228 1.33 9.69 6.58
N PRO A 229 0.97 8.73 7.45
CA PRO A 229 0.27 7.51 7.04
C PRO A 229 -0.97 7.81 6.18
N GLY A 230 -1.20 6.98 5.17
CA GLY A 230 -2.29 7.14 4.21
C GLY A 230 -2.09 8.22 3.15
N THR A 231 -0.97 8.96 3.18
CA THR A 231 -0.62 9.90 2.11
C THR A 231 -0.19 9.11 0.86
N PRO A 232 -0.89 9.26 -0.28
CA PRO A 232 -0.50 8.62 -1.52
C PRO A 232 0.82 9.22 -2.04
N LEU A 233 1.65 8.38 -2.64
CA LEU A 233 2.84 8.81 -3.36
C LEU A 233 2.48 9.12 -4.81
N ASP A 234 3.00 10.22 -5.35
CA ASP A 234 2.93 10.57 -6.77
C ASP A 234 3.87 9.70 -7.63
N GLY A 235 4.90 9.13 -6.99
CA GLY A 235 5.86 8.27 -7.63
C GLY A 235 6.82 7.63 -6.64
N ILE A 236 7.46 6.55 -7.06
CA ILE A 236 8.50 5.87 -6.29
C ILE A 236 9.61 5.39 -7.23
N VAL A 237 10.86 5.53 -6.80
CA VAL A 237 12.03 5.20 -7.60
C VAL A 237 13.07 4.49 -6.74
N ALA A 238 13.55 3.33 -7.20
CA ALA A 238 14.70 2.65 -6.63
C ALA A 238 15.98 3.12 -7.33
N ARG A 239 17.06 3.26 -6.58
CA ARG A 239 18.38 3.62 -7.08
C ARG A 239 19.44 2.66 -6.57
N ASP A 240 20.39 2.33 -7.44
CA ASP A 240 21.57 1.56 -7.05
C ASP A 240 22.58 2.41 -6.26
N ALA A 241 23.67 1.78 -5.81
CA ALA A 241 24.73 2.46 -5.06
C ALA A 241 25.45 3.58 -5.85
N ARG A 242 25.30 3.62 -7.18
CA ARG A 242 25.83 4.68 -8.06
C ARG A 242 24.78 5.77 -8.33
N GLY A 243 23.60 5.69 -7.73
CA GLY A 243 22.50 6.63 -7.92
C GLY A 243 21.70 6.42 -9.21
N ARG A 244 22.00 5.38 -10.00
CA ARG A 244 21.27 5.07 -11.23
C ARG A 244 19.89 4.53 -10.88
N LYS A 245 18.88 4.94 -11.65
CA LYS A 245 17.52 4.41 -11.53
C LYS A 245 17.51 2.93 -11.92
N LEU A 246 16.83 2.12 -11.12
CA LEU A 246 16.55 0.71 -11.35
C LEU A 246 15.13 0.52 -11.90
#